data_AF-A0A8D2HMI6-F1
#
_entry.id   AF-A0A8D2HMI6-F1
#
_cell.length_a   1.000
_cell.length_b   1.000
_cell.length_c   1.000
_cell.angle_alpha   90.00
_cell.angle_beta   90.00
_cell.angle_gamma   90.00
#
_symmetry.space_group_name_H-M   'P 1'
#
loop_
_entity.id
_entity.type
_entity.pdbx_description
1 polymer ?
#
loop_
_entity_poly.entity_id
_entity_poly.type
_entity_poly.pdbx_seq_one_letter_code
_entity_poly.pdbx_strand_id
1 'polypeptide(L)'
;MLKKNKILIFKYFLNLINSAFLILGLLFVGFGACLLLDRNTFLTALDENKQFIIYISQILIGMGSAVVLLCLLGYLSIHIKIVWLLILYAVVLSLAFGVQVVFSALIFTKKEEVQQLWHDKMDLVISEYGSKDKPEDIPKWTILNALQKTLQCCGQHNYTDWIKNKNKETSDQVPCSCTNSTLRKWFCDEPLNATYLEGCGGKISTWFDANALTFIGINFGLLTSEVLQVSFIVAFLRHKNRIYAET
;
A
#
# COMPACT_ATOMS: atom_id res chain seq x y z
N MET A 1 37.31 29.04 -0.73
CA MET A 1 35.88 29.36 -0.51
C MET A 1 34.93 28.58 -1.42
N LEU A 2 35.12 28.59 -2.75
CA LEU A 2 34.19 27.93 -3.71
C LEU A 2 33.95 26.42 -3.46
N LYS A 3 35.00 25.65 -3.12
CA LYS A 3 34.90 24.20 -2.81
C LYS A 3 34.04 23.89 -1.58
N LYS A 4 34.08 24.76 -0.56
CA LYS A 4 33.30 24.61 0.70
C LYS A 4 31.82 24.89 0.47
N ASN A 5 31.51 25.86 -0.40
CA ASN A 5 30.14 26.23 -0.76
C ASN A 5 29.43 25.10 -1.54
N LYS A 6 30.13 24.42 -2.46
CA LYS A 6 29.55 23.28 -3.21
C LYS A 6 29.17 22.10 -2.32
N ILE A 7 30.02 21.77 -1.34
CA ILE A 7 29.73 20.72 -0.36
C ILE A 7 28.49 21.06 0.47
N LEU A 8 28.35 22.33 0.88
CA LEU A 8 27.19 22.80 1.64
C LEU A 8 25.89 22.64 0.83
N ILE A 9 25.94 22.97 -0.47
CA ILE A 9 24.79 22.84 -1.38
C ILE A 9 24.33 21.38 -1.48
N PHE A 10 25.24 20.42 -1.73
CA PHE A 10 24.86 19.01 -1.83
C PHE A 10 24.22 18.48 -0.54
N LYS A 11 24.81 18.84 0.61
CA LYS A 11 24.26 18.46 1.92
C LYS A 11 22.88 19.06 2.16
N TYR A 12 22.68 20.32 1.78
CA TYR A 12 21.39 21.00 1.92
C TYR A 12 20.29 20.30 1.13
N PHE A 13 20.52 20.00 -0.16
CA PHE A 13 19.52 19.31 -1.00
C PHE A 13 19.22 17.89 -0.51
N LEU A 14 20.24 17.11 -0.17
CA LEU A 14 20.03 15.76 0.37
C LEU A 14 19.23 15.81 1.69
N ASN A 15 19.52 16.78 2.56
CA ASN A 15 18.79 16.95 3.81
C ASN A 15 17.34 17.41 3.58
N LEU A 16 17.12 18.30 2.62
CA LEU A 16 15.78 18.78 2.25
C LEU A 16 14.89 17.63 1.79
N ILE A 17 15.38 16.81 0.85
CA ILE A 17 14.64 15.66 0.32
C ILE A 17 14.36 14.64 1.43
N ASN A 18 15.37 14.28 2.22
CA ASN A 18 15.19 13.36 3.35
C ASN A 18 14.22 13.89 4.41
N SER A 19 14.20 15.20 4.66
CA SER A 19 13.26 15.80 5.62
C SER A 19 11.82 15.73 5.11
N ALA A 20 11.59 15.97 3.81
CA ALA A 20 10.26 15.84 3.22
C ALA A 20 9.73 14.40 3.33
N PHE A 21 10.55 13.40 2.99
CA PHE A 21 10.17 11.99 3.13
C PHE A 21 10.01 11.56 4.60
N LEU A 22 10.82 12.10 5.52
CA LEU A 22 10.68 11.82 6.94
C LEU A 22 9.32 12.31 7.46
N ILE A 23 8.91 13.52 7.09
CA ILE A 23 7.59 14.07 7.45
C ILE A 23 6.50 13.16 6.90
N LEU A 24 6.58 12.77 5.63
CA LEU A 24 5.61 11.86 5.01
C LEU A 24 5.55 10.50 5.72
N GLY A 25 6.70 9.91 6.06
CA GLY A 25 6.80 8.66 6.79
C GLY A 25 6.19 8.74 8.19
N LEU A 26 6.47 9.83 8.93
CA LEU A 26 5.86 10.09 10.23
C LEU A 26 4.35 10.29 10.14
N LEU A 27 3.84 10.94 9.08
CA LEU A 27 2.41 11.05 8.83
C LEU A 27 1.75 9.69 8.61
N PHE A 28 2.38 8.79 7.84
CA PHE A 28 1.87 7.43 7.66
C PHE A 28 1.88 6.60 8.94
N VAL A 29 2.97 6.66 9.73
CA VAL A 29 3.03 6.00 11.03
C VAL A 29 2.00 6.57 11.99
N GLY A 30 1.88 7.90 12.06
CA GLY A 30 0.92 8.59 12.92
C GLY A 30 -0.52 8.24 12.56
N PHE A 31 -0.89 8.32 11.28
CA PHE A 31 -2.23 7.97 10.82
C PHE A 31 -2.55 6.48 11.06
N GLY A 32 -1.61 5.58 10.74
CA GLY A 32 -1.77 4.16 11.04
C GLY A 32 -1.94 3.91 12.55
N ALA A 33 -1.11 4.53 13.39
CA ALA A 33 -1.21 4.41 14.84
C ALA A 33 -2.54 4.96 15.37
N CYS A 34 -3.02 6.11 14.88
CA CYS A 34 -4.35 6.65 15.22
C CYS A 34 -5.46 5.65 14.89
N LEU A 35 -5.44 5.05 13.69
CA LEU A 35 -6.41 4.01 13.30
C LEU A 35 -6.39 2.79 14.25
N LEU A 36 -5.23 2.44 14.81
CA LEU A 36 -5.11 1.35 15.80
C LEU A 36 -5.46 1.76 17.23
N LEU A 37 -5.34 3.04 17.59
CA LEU A 37 -5.60 3.56 18.94
C LEU A 37 -7.07 3.94 19.12
N ASP A 38 -7.71 4.56 18.12
CA ASP A 38 -9.16 4.83 18.10
C ASP A 38 -10.01 3.56 18.22
N ARG A 39 -9.40 2.41 17.91
CA ARG A 39 -9.86 1.05 18.24
C ARG A 39 -10.27 0.88 19.71
N ASN A 40 -9.53 1.49 20.64
CA ASN A 40 -9.69 1.26 22.08
C ASN A 40 -10.76 2.14 22.72
N THR A 41 -11.16 3.24 22.08
CA THR A 41 -12.01 4.28 22.71
C THR A 41 -13.30 4.62 21.94
N PHE A 42 -13.36 4.46 20.61
CA PHE A 42 -14.50 4.96 19.80
C PHE A 42 -15.13 3.93 18.84
N LEU A 43 -14.40 2.88 18.43
CA LEU A 43 -14.86 1.92 17.40
C LEU A 43 -15.59 0.67 17.93
N THR A 44 -16.10 0.69 19.16
CA THR A 44 -17.03 -0.34 19.67
C THR A 44 -18.39 -0.30 18.97
N ALA A 45 -18.70 0.77 18.22
CA ALA A 45 -19.94 0.93 17.45
C ALA A 45 -19.84 0.47 15.97
N LEU A 46 -18.64 0.29 15.41
CA LEU A 46 -18.41 -0.13 14.02
C LEU A 46 -17.71 -1.50 13.99
N ASP A 47 -18.44 -2.54 14.37
CA ASP A 47 -17.89 -3.89 14.55
C ASP A 47 -17.63 -4.64 13.23
N GLU A 48 -18.10 -4.11 12.10
CA GLU A 48 -18.08 -4.81 10.81
C GLU A 48 -16.81 -4.62 9.96
N ASN A 49 -15.99 -3.58 10.21
CA ASN A 49 -14.80 -3.27 9.40
C ASN A 49 -13.47 -3.36 10.16
N LYS A 50 -13.49 -3.86 11.42
CA LYS A 50 -12.32 -3.89 12.32
C LYS A 50 -11.09 -4.54 11.67
N GLN A 51 -11.25 -5.69 11.03
CA GLN A 51 -10.14 -6.44 10.46
C GLN A 51 -9.50 -5.71 9.27
N PHE A 52 -10.31 -5.14 8.37
CA PHE A 52 -9.84 -4.34 7.25
C PHE A 52 -9.02 -3.12 7.71
N ILE A 53 -9.52 -2.41 8.73
CA ILE A 53 -8.81 -1.26 9.32
C ILE A 53 -7.48 -1.69 9.95
N ILE A 54 -7.43 -2.86 10.61
CA ILE A 54 -6.18 -3.40 11.17
C ILE A 54 -5.16 -3.66 10.07
N TYR A 55 -5.53 -4.34 8.99
CA TYR A 55 -4.61 -4.61 7.88
C TYR A 55 -4.09 -3.32 7.23
N ILE A 56 -4.98 -2.38 6.92
CA ILE A 56 -4.59 -1.09 6.35
C ILE A 56 -3.64 -0.35 7.28
N SER A 57 -3.95 -0.31 8.57
CA SER A 57 -3.08 0.35 9.54
C SER A 57 -1.71 -0.33 9.64
N GLN A 58 -1.66 -1.67 9.68
CA GLN A 58 -0.39 -2.40 9.72
C GLN A 58 0.48 -2.11 8.49
N ILE A 59 -0.12 -2.04 7.30
CA ILE A 59 0.58 -1.66 6.06
C ILE A 59 1.10 -0.22 6.16
N LEU A 60 0.28 0.72 6.62
CA LEU A 60 0.68 2.13 6.77
C LEU A 60 1.83 2.31 7.77
N ILE A 61 1.77 1.64 8.92
CA ILE A 61 2.83 1.68 9.93
C ILE A 61 4.10 1.00 9.41
N GLY A 62 3.98 -0.17 8.79
CA GLY A 62 5.10 -0.90 8.23
C GLY A 62 5.83 -0.09 7.16
N MET A 63 5.10 0.42 6.17
CA MET A 63 5.66 1.25 5.11
C MET A 63 6.21 2.58 5.64
N GLY A 64 5.47 3.27 6.51
CA GLY A 64 5.90 4.54 7.10
C GLY A 64 7.16 4.39 7.95
N SER A 65 7.26 3.34 8.76
CA SER A 65 8.44 3.06 9.59
C SER A 65 9.67 2.73 8.73
N ALA A 66 9.51 1.96 7.64
CA ALA A 66 10.60 1.72 6.70
C ALA A 66 11.12 3.03 6.08
N VAL A 67 10.23 3.92 5.64
CA VAL A 67 10.60 5.25 5.12
C VAL A 67 11.34 6.07 6.18
N VAL A 68 10.82 6.11 7.42
CA VAL A 68 11.48 6.83 8.54
C VAL A 68 12.89 6.29 8.77
N LEU A 69 13.09 4.97 8.81
CA LEU A 69 14.40 4.35 9.00
C LEU A 69 15.37 4.71 7.86
N LEU A 70 14.91 4.67 6.61
CA LEU A 70 15.70 5.08 5.45
C LEU A 70 16.13 6.55 5.54
N CYS A 71 15.20 7.45 5.92
CA CYS A 71 15.51 8.86 6.10
C CYS A 71 16.49 9.12 7.26
N LEU A 72 16.37 8.38 8.37
CA LEU A 72 17.32 8.46 9.48
C LEU A 72 18.73 8.03 9.04
N LEU A 73 18.85 6.94 8.27
CA LEU A 73 20.12 6.54 7.67
C LEU A 73 20.66 7.63 6.72
N GLY A 74 19.80 8.28 5.94
CA GLY A 74 20.16 9.41 5.10
C GLY A 74 20.72 10.59 5.90
N TYR A 75 20.07 10.95 7.02
CA TYR A 75 20.53 12.01 7.92
C TYR A 75 21.89 11.65 8.55
N LEU A 76 22.02 10.45 9.10
CA LEU A 76 23.28 9.96 9.68
C LEU A 76 24.40 9.98 8.64
N SER A 77 24.13 9.61 7.39
CA SER A 77 25.10 9.63 6.28
C SER A 77 25.64 11.02 5.94
N ILE A 78 24.86 12.08 6.15
CA ILE A 78 25.25 13.47 5.85
C ILE A 78 26.06 14.08 6.98
N HIS A 79 25.68 13.78 8.22
CA HIS A 79 26.24 14.38 9.44
C HIS A 79 27.45 13.63 9.98
N ILE A 80 27.47 12.30 9.85
CA ILE A 80 28.60 11.47 10.26
C ILE A 80 29.69 11.55 9.17
N LYS A 81 30.95 11.72 9.58
CA LYS A 81 32.08 11.86 8.64
C LYS A 81 32.54 10.53 8.00
N ILE A 82 31.81 9.43 8.24
CA ILE A 82 32.14 8.07 7.80
C ILE A 82 31.65 7.87 6.37
N VAL A 83 32.59 7.68 5.43
CA VAL A 83 32.30 7.48 4.00
C VAL A 83 31.51 6.19 3.75
N TRP A 84 31.79 5.14 4.52
CA TRP A 84 31.09 3.86 4.42
C TRP A 84 29.58 3.99 4.65
N LEU A 85 29.14 4.87 5.55
CA LEU A 85 27.71 5.08 5.83
C LEU A 85 27.01 5.74 4.63
N LEU A 86 27.68 6.68 3.98
CA LEU A 86 27.18 7.32 2.77
C LEU A 86 27.11 6.35 1.58
N ILE A 87 28.09 5.45 1.45
CA ILE A 87 28.05 4.38 0.43
C ILE A 87 26.91 3.41 0.74
N LEU A 88 26.75 2.98 2.00
CA LEU A 88 25.66 2.11 2.42
C LEU A 88 24.30 2.71 2.06
N TYR A 89 24.09 4.00 2.35
CA TYR A 89 22.87 4.71 1.99
C TYR A 89 22.61 4.71 0.47
N ALA A 90 23.62 4.99 -0.34
CA ALA A 90 23.50 4.92 -1.79
C ALA A 90 23.19 3.51 -2.31
N VAL A 91 23.77 2.46 -1.70
CA VAL A 91 23.48 1.06 -2.05
C VAL A 91 22.03 0.71 -1.71
N VAL A 92 21.55 1.06 -0.52
CA VAL A 92 20.17 0.79 -0.10
C VAL A 92 19.17 1.52 -1.01
N LEU A 93 19.41 2.78 -1.36
CA LEU A 93 18.57 3.51 -2.32
C LEU A 93 18.59 2.86 -3.72
N SER A 94 19.76 2.40 -4.16
CA SER A 94 19.89 1.74 -5.47
C SER A 94 19.16 0.40 -5.51
N LEU A 95 19.15 -0.34 -4.39
CA LEU A 95 18.37 -1.58 -4.25
C LEU A 95 16.87 -1.30 -4.26
N ALA A 96 16.41 -0.27 -3.55
CA ALA A 96 15.01 0.16 -3.56
C ALA A 96 14.55 0.53 -4.98
N PHE A 97 15.34 1.34 -5.69
CA PHE A 97 15.11 1.67 -7.10
C PHE A 97 15.01 0.42 -7.98
N GLY A 98 15.94 -0.52 -7.83
CA GLY A 98 15.95 -1.76 -8.59
C GLY A 98 14.69 -2.60 -8.35
N VAL A 99 14.28 -2.77 -7.09
CA VAL A 99 13.04 -3.47 -6.72
C VAL A 99 11.83 -2.76 -7.31
N GLN A 100 11.77 -1.43 -7.23
CA GLN A 100 10.65 -0.66 -7.77
C GLN A 100 10.54 -0.80 -9.29
N VAL A 101 11.65 -0.72 -10.03
CA VAL A 101 11.66 -0.90 -11.49
C VAL A 101 11.26 -2.32 -11.88
N VAL A 102 11.80 -3.34 -11.22
CA VAL A 102 11.45 -4.75 -11.50
C VAL A 102 9.98 -5.00 -11.21
N PHE A 103 9.48 -4.53 -10.06
CA PHE A 103 8.08 -4.71 -9.67
C PHE A 103 7.12 -4.00 -10.66
N SER A 104 7.41 -2.74 -11.02
CA SER A 104 6.64 -2.01 -12.03
C SER A 104 6.66 -2.71 -13.39
N ALA A 105 7.81 -3.22 -13.82
CA ALA A 105 7.94 -3.95 -15.09
C ALA A 105 7.16 -5.28 -15.07
N LEU A 106 7.20 -6.02 -13.96
CA LEU A 106 6.43 -7.26 -13.80
C LEU A 106 4.93 -6.99 -13.87
N ILE A 107 4.43 -5.98 -13.15
CA ILE A 107 3.01 -5.61 -13.21
C ILE A 107 2.59 -5.25 -14.64
N PHE A 108 3.42 -4.49 -15.36
CA PHE A 108 3.10 -4.06 -16.70
C PHE A 108 3.14 -5.21 -17.72
N THR A 109 4.19 -6.03 -17.69
CA THR A 109 4.39 -7.11 -18.65
C THR A 109 3.51 -8.33 -18.38
N LYS A 110 3.19 -8.60 -17.12
CA LYS A 110 2.38 -9.74 -16.66
C LYS A 110 0.99 -9.32 -16.20
N LYS A 111 0.44 -8.24 -16.76
CA LYS A 111 -0.86 -7.70 -16.36
C LYS A 111 -1.95 -8.76 -16.36
N GLU A 112 -2.05 -9.56 -17.41
CA GLU A 112 -3.06 -10.62 -17.56
C GLU A 112 -2.88 -11.71 -16.49
N GLU A 113 -1.65 -12.17 -16.25
CA GLU A 113 -1.34 -13.18 -15.22
C GLU A 113 -1.66 -12.65 -13.81
N VAL A 114 -1.35 -11.39 -13.53
CA VAL A 114 -1.67 -10.73 -12.25
C VAL A 114 -3.19 -10.60 -12.07
N GLN A 115 -3.91 -10.22 -13.12
CA GLN A 115 -5.37 -10.15 -13.10
C GLN A 115 -5.98 -11.54 -12.89
N GLN A 116 -5.49 -12.56 -13.59
CA GLN A 116 -5.97 -13.94 -13.42
C GLN A 116 -5.70 -14.46 -12.01
N LEU A 117 -4.48 -14.25 -11.48
CA LEU A 117 -4.16 -14.62 -10.09
C LEU A 117 -5.10 -13.93 -9.09
N TRP A 118 -5.41 -12.66 -9.31
CA TRP A 118 -6.38 -11.93 -8.49
C TRP A 118 -7.77 -12.54 -8.58
N HIS A 119 -8.23 -12.84 -9.79
CA HIS A 119 -9.52 -13.49 -10.04
C HIS A 119 -9.62 -14.84 -9.34
N ASP A 120 -8.61 -15.71 -9.48
CA ASP A 120 -8.59 -17.03 -8.84
C ASP A 120 -8.61 -16.92 -7.31
N LYS A 121 -7.87 -15.95 -6.75
CA LYS A 121 -7.87 -15.70 -5.29
C LYS A 121 -9.22 -15.19 -4.81
N MET A 122 -9.88 -14.31 -5.55
CA MET A 122 -11.20 -13.80 -5.19
C MET A 122 -12.27 -14.88 -5.29
N ASP A 123 -12.26 -15.69 -6.34
CA ASP A 123 -13.15 -16.86 -6.47
C ASP A 123 -12.95 -17.83 -5.29
N LEU A 124 -11.71 -18.07 -4.86
CA LEU A 124 -11.43 -18.90 -3.68
C LEU A 124 -12.01 -18.26 -2.40
N VAL A 125 -11.78 -16.96 -2.19
CA VAL A 125 -12.33 -16.23 -1.02
C VAL A 125 -13.85 -16.30 -1.01
N ILE A 126 -14.52 -16.13 -2.15
CA ILE A 126 -15.98 -16.25 -2.28
C ILE A 126 -16.43 -17.68 -2.00
N SER A 127 -15.74 -18.69 -2.51
CA SER A 127 -16.14 -20.10 -2.32
C SER A 127 -16.05 -20.56 -0.87
N GLU A 128 -15.07 -20.05 -0.13
CA GLU A 128 -14.79 -20.40 1.27
C GLU A 128 -15.48 -19.46 2.27
N TYR A 129 -16.10 -18.38 1.79
CA TYR A 129 -16.74 -17.38 2.62
C TYR A 129 -17.78 -18.00 3.56
N GLY A 130 -17.71 -17.63 4.84
CA GLY A 130 -18.62 -18.14 5.88
C GLY A 130 -18.34 -19.59 6.32
N SER A 131 -17.24 -20.20 5.85
CA SER A 131 -16.85 -21.55 6.27
C SER A 131 -16.55 -21.61 7.76
N LYS A 132 -17.07 -22.62 8.45
CA LYS A 132 -16.77 -22.86 9.87
C LYS A 132 -15.40 -23.52 10.07
N ASP A 133 -14.88 -24.17 9.03
CA ASP A 133 -13.63 -24.93 9.07
C ASP A 133 -12.38 -24.05 8.86
N LYS A 134 -12.56 -22.78 8.46
CA LYS A 134 -11.48 -21.83 8.17
C LYS A 134 -11.64 -20.50 8.93
N PRO A 135 -11.65 -20.50 10.27
CA PRO A 135 -11.78 -19.28 11.06
C PRO A 135 -10.65 -18.26 10.80
N GLU A 136 -9.48 -18.70 10.32
CA GLU A 136 -8.37 -17.84 9.91
C GLU A 136 -8.67 -16.96 8.68
N ASP A 137 -9.69 -17.30 7.89
CA ASP A 137 -10.09 -16.56 6.69
C ASP A 137 -11.15 -15.48 6.98
N ILE A 138 -11.72 -15.45 8.19
CA ILE A 138 -12.64 -14.40 8.66
C ILE A 138 -12.14 -12.99 8.32
N PRO A 139 -10.87 -12.63 8.52
CA PRO A 139 -10.39 -11.29 8.20
C PRO A 139 -10.49 -10.98 6.71
N LYS A 140 -10.24 -11.95 5.82
CA LYS A 140 -10.38 -11.76 4.36
C LYS A 140 -11.83 -11.50 3.99
N TRP A 141 -12.77 -12.23 4.60
CA TRP A 141 -14.21 -12.05 4.37
C TRP A 141 -14.71 -10.70 4.89
N THR A 142 -14.17 -10.24 6.01
CA THR A 142 -14.47 -8.89 6.53
C THR A 142 -14.01 -7.79 5.58
N ILE A 143 -12.84 -7.95 4.95
CA ILE A 143 -12.34 -7.01 3.93
C ILE A 143 -13.29 -7.00 2.73
N LEU A 144 -13.69 -8.17 2.26
CA LEU A 144 -14.63 -8.30 1.15
C LEU A 144 -15.98 -7.64 1.49
N ASN A 145 -16.49 -7.80 2.71
CA ASN A 145 -17.70 -7.13 3.18
C ASN A 145 -17.59 -5.60 3.19
N ALA A 146 -16.48 -5.07 3.72
CA ALA A 146 -16.23 -3.63 3.73
C ALA A 146 -16.22 -3.07 2.31
N LEU A 147 -15.52 -3.75 1.40
CA LEU A 147 -15.40 -3.37 0.01
C LEU A 147 -16.76 -3.35 -0.70
N GLN A 148 -17.55 -4.42 -0.52
CA GLN A 148 -18.89 -4.55 -1.11
C GLN A 148 -19.83 -3.44 -0.64
N LYS A 149 -19.83 -3.11 0.66
CA LYS A 149 -20.62 -2.00 1.21
C LYS A 149 -20.13 -0.64 0.72
N THR A 150 -18.82 -0.39 0.74
CA THR A 150 -18.25 0.91 0.36
C THR A 150 -18.43 1.22 -1.12
N LEU A 151 -18.25 0.22 -1.99
CA LEU A 151 -18.40 0.39 -3.43
C LEU A 151 -19.81 0.10 -3.92
N GLN A 152 -20.72 -0.36 -3.06
CA GLN A 152 -22.07 -0.79 -3.42
C GLN A 152 -22.05 -1.77 -4.60
N CYS A 153 -21.36 -2.89 -4.41
CA CYS A 153 -21.16 -3.96 -5.40
C CYS A 153 -21.29 -5.33 -4.74
N CYS A 154 -21.49 -6.38 -5.53
CA CYS A 154 -21.64 -7.74 -5.04
C CYS A 154 -20.89 -8.75 -5.90
N GLY A 155 -20.07 -9.58 -5.26
CA GLY A 155 -19.25 -10.58 -5.96
C GLY A 155 -18.12 -9.94 -6.78
N GLN A 156 -17.46 -10.74 -7.60
CA GLN A 156 -16.33 -10.30 -8.41
C GLN A 156 -16.82 -9.69 -9.73
N HIS A 157 -17.64 -10.42 -10.47
CA HIS A 157 -18.25 -10.01 -11.73
C HIS A 157 -19.72 -9.62 -11.52
N ASN A 158 -20.44 -10.34 -10.66
CA ASN A 158 -21.83 -10.07 -10.33
C ASN A 158 -22.27 -10.83 -9.05
N TYR A 159 -23.46 -10.54 -8.52
CA TYR A 159 -24.09 -11.25 -7.40
C TYR A 159 -24.21 -12.76 -7.63
N THR A 160 -24.29 -13.21 -8.90
CA THR A 160 -24.38 -14.63 -9.24
C THR A 160 -23.11 -15.42 -8.90
N ASP A 161 -21.98 -14.76 -8.64
CA ASP A 161 -20.76 -15.44 -8.17
C ASP A 161 -20.99 -16.17 -6.84
N TRP A 162 -21.92 -15.67 -6.01
CA TRP A 162 -22.30 -16.29 -4.73
C TRP A 162 -23.06 -17.60 -4.90
N ILE A 163 -23.54 -17.94 -6.10
CA ILE A 163 -24.12 -19.27 -6.40
C ILE A 163 -23.10 -20.39 -6.15
N LYS A 164 -21.81 -20.13 -6.37
CA LYS A 164 -20.72 -21.10 -6.22
C LYS A 164 -20.38 -21.42 -4.76
N ASN A 165 -20.77 -20.57 -3.81
CA ASN A 165 -20.50 -20.77 -2.39
C ASN A 165 -21.42 -21.87 -1.82
N LYS A 166 -20.85 -22.85 -1.11
CA LYS A 166 -21.56 -24.01 -0.53
C LYS A 166 -21.88 -23.87 0.96
N ASN A 167 -21.41 -22.82 1.61
CA ASN A 167 -21.56 -22.57 3.05
C ASN A 167 -22.86 -21.83 3.40
N LYS A 168 -23.60 -21.38 2.38
CA LYS A 168 -24.92 -20.77 2.52
C LYS A 168 -26.02 -21.82 2.70
N GLU A 169 -27.11 -21.42 3.35
CA GLU A 169 -28.24 -22.31 3.63
C GLU A 169 -29.13 -22.53 2.39
N THR A 170 -29.25 -21.51 1.53
CA THR A 170 -30.04 -21.56 0.29
C THR A 170 -29.25 -21.03 -0.91
N SER A 171 -29.63 -21.43 -2.13
CA SER A 171 -28.96 -20.98 -3.36
C SER A 171 -29.07 -19.47 -3.61
N ASP A 172 -30.06 -18.83 -3.02
CA ASP A 172 -30.42 -17.45 -3.33
C ASP A 172 -29.81 -16.45 -2.34
N GLN A 173 -29.21 -16.96 -1.26
CA GLN A 173 -28.49 -16.15 -0.28
C GLN A 173 -27.25 -15.49 -0.89
N VAL A 174 -27.10 -14.21 -0.57
CA VAL A 174 -25.90 -13.41 -0.80
C VAL A 174 -25.38 -12.92 0.56
N PRO A 175 -24.11 -12.47 0.64
CA PRO A 175 -23.64 -11.79 1.83
C PRO A 175 -24.50 -10.59 2.18
N CYS A 176 -24.73 -10.35 3.47
CA CYS A 176 -25.44 -9.16 3.93
C CYS A 176 -24.76 -7.85 3.47
N SER A 177 -23.44 -7.89 3.20
CA SER A 177 -22.67 -6.78 2.63
C SER A 177 -23.00 -6.44 1.18
N CYS A 178 -23.70 -7.32 0.44
CA CYS A 178 -24.21 -7.06 -0.92
C CYS A 178 -25.49 -6.21 -0.94
N THR A 179 -25.99 -5.81 0.23
CA THR A 179 -27.30 -5.18 0.37
C THR A 179 -27.18 -3.99 1.32
N ASN A 180 -28.25 -3.20 1.44
CA ASN A 180 -28.32 -2.15 2.47
C ASN A 180 -28.65 -2.70 3.88
N SER A 181 -28.60 -4.02 4.08
CA SER A 181 -28.91 -4.65 5.36
C SER A 181 -27.94 -4.24 6.47
N THR A 182 -28.50 -4.02 7.66
CA THR A 182 -27.75 -3.81 8.91
C THR A 182 -27.65 -5.08 9.75
N LEU A 183 -28.09 -6.21 9.20
CA LEU A 183 -28.03 -7.50 9.87
C LEU A 183 -26.58 -7.97 10.03
N ARG A 184 -26.23 -8.32 11.27
CA ARG A 184 -24.92 -8.86 11.63
C ARG A 184 -24.84 -10.39 11.39
N LYS A 185 -25.13 -10.80 10.16
CA LYS A 185 -25.02 -12.19 9.68
C LYS A 185 -24.06 -12.24 8.50
N TRP A 186 -23.50 -13.42 8.23
CA TRP A 186 -22.69 -13.65 7.04
C TRP A 186 -23.52 -13.59 5.77
N PHE A 187 -24.69 -14.25 5.78
CA PHE A 187 -25.60 -14.33 4.64
C PHE A 187 -26.99 -13.75 5.00
N CYS A 188 -27.63 -13.16 4.00
CA CYS A 188 -28.95 -12.55 4.09
C CYS A 188 -29.86 -13.03 2.94
N ASP A 189 -31.13 -13.25 3.26
CA ASP A 189 -32.20 -13.51 2.30
C ASP A 189 -32.89 -12.18 1.96
N GLU A 190 -32.35 -11.43 1.00
CA GLU A 190 -32.94 -10.18 0.54
C GLU A 190 -33.45 -10.29 -0.90
N PRO A 191 -34.55 -9.58 -1.24
CA PRO A 191 -35.07 -9.57 -2.61
C PRO A 191 -34.05 -8.94 -3.57
N LEU A 192 -34.10 -9.32 -4.85
CA LEU A 192 -33.17 -8.85 -5.88
C LEU A 192 -33.08 -7.31 -5.96
N ASN A 193 -34.20 -6.63 -5.71
CA ASN A 193 -34.28 -5.16 -5.74
C ASN A 193 -33.45 -4.46 -4.65
N ALA A 194 -33.09 -5.17 -3.58
CA ALA A 194 -32.27 -4.66 -2.48
C ALA A 194 -30.80 -5.10 -2.56
N THR A 195 -30.45 -5.92 -3.56
CA THR A 195 -29.10 -6.46 -3.77
C THR A 195 -28.35 -5.64 -4.82
N TYR A 196 -27.07 -5.36 -4.56
CA TYR A 196 -26.20 -4.73 -5.55
C TYR A 196 -25.92 -5.71 -6.71
N LEU A 197 -26.26 -5.32 -7.94
CA LEU A 197 -26.17 -6.19 -9.13
C LEU A 197 -24.85 -6.04 -9.90
N GLU A 198 -24.00 -5.08 -9.54
CA GLU A 198 -22.71 -4.89 -10.21
C GLU A 198 -21.59 -5.60 -9.46
N GLY A 199 -20.69 -6.24 -10.19
CA GLY A 199 -19.49 -6.85 -9.62
C GLY A 199 -18.49 -5.83 -9.12
N CYS A 200 -17.80 -6.16 -8.03
CA CYS A 200 -16.79 -5.28 -7.46
C CYS A 200 -15.54 -5.15 -8.33
N GLY A 201 -15.19 -6.19 -9.10
CA GLY A 201 -14.03 -6.15 -10.00
C GLY A 201 -14.14 -5.05 -11.05
N GLY A 202 -15.32 -4.90 -11.66
CA GLY A 202 -15.59 -3.83 -12.62
C GLY A 202 -15.48 -2.44 -11.98
N LYS A 203 -16.12 -2.24 -10.82
CA LYS A 203 -16.05 -0.94 -10.10
C LYS A 203 -14.63 -0.57 -9.69
N ILE A 204 -13.86 -1.53 -9.17
CA ILE A 204 -12.45 -1.30 -8.80
C ILE A 204 -11.62 -0.94 -10.04
N SER A 205 -11.80 -1.65 -11.15
CA SER A 205 -11.08 -1.36 -12.40
C SER A 205 -11.37 0.05 -12.89
N THR A 206 -12.65 0.43 -12.96
CA THR A 206 -13.05 1.78 -13.41
C THR A 206 -12.48 2.87 -12.50
N TRP A 207 -12.49 2.66 -11.19
CA TRP A 207 -11.88 3.60 -10.24
C TRP A 207 -10.37 3.69 -10.43
N PHE A 208 -9.70 2.56 -10.65
CA PHE A 208 -8.27 2.52 -10.89
C PHE A 208 -7.89 3.22 -12.20
N ASP A 209 -8.60 2.95 -13.29
CA ASP A 209 -8.38 3.57 -14.60
C ASP A 209 -8.57 5.09 -14.53
N ALA A 210 -9.56 5.57 -13.77
CA ALA A 210 -9.77 7.00 -13.54
C ALA A 210 -8.63 7.68 -12.76
N ASN A 211 -7.90 6.92 -11.93
CA ASN A 211 -6.82 7.43 -11.08
C ASN A 211 -5.42 6.96 -11.51
N ALA A 212 -5.31 6.26 -12.64
CA ALA A 212 -4.07 5.62 -13.08
C ALA A 212 -2.93 6.62 -13.26
N LEU A 213 -3.23 7.80 -13.81
CA LEU A 213 -2.25 8.88 -13.99
C LEU A 213 -1.62 9.33 -12.66
N THR A 214 -2.41 9.39 -11.59
CA THR A 214 -1.94 9.75 -10.25
C THR A 214 -0.96 8.71 -9.71
N PHE A 215 -1.31 7.41 -9.82
CA PHE A 215 -0.43 6.33 -9.37
C PHE A 215 0.88 6.26 -10.16
N ILE A 216 0.81 6.42 -11.48
CA ILE A 216 2.00 6.49 -12.34
C ILE A 216 2.86 7.70 -11.96
N GLY A 217 2.23 8.86 -11.73
CA GLY A 217 2.91 10.08 -11.30
C GLY A 217 3.64 9.93 -9.97
N ILE A 218 3.01 9.30 -8.97
CA ILE A 218 3.63 9.01 -7.67
C ILE A 218 4.84 8.07 -7.86
N ASN A 219 4.69 7.01 -8.64
CA ASN A 219 5.78 6.05 -8.89
C ASN A 219 6.97 6.72 -9.58
N PHE A 220 6.72 7.51 -10.63
CA PHE A 220 7.75 8.26 -11.34
C PHE A 220 8.42 9.32 -10.47
N GLY A 221 7.65 10.04 -9.64
CA GLY A 221 8.18 10.99 -8.67
C GLY A 221 9.12 10.32 -7.66
N LEU A 222 8.77 9.12 -7.20
CA LEU A 222 9.62 8.34 -6.30
C LEU A 222 10.93 7.93 -6.99
N LEU A 223 10.86 7.33 -8.19
CA LEU A 223 12.06 6.92 -8.96
C LEU A 223 13.00 8.09 -9.24
N THR A 224 12.45 9.23 -9.67
CA THR A 224 13.25 10.42 -9.95
C THR A 224 13.92 10.96 -8.68
N SER A 225 13.22 10.93 -7.54
CA SER A 225 13.79 11.34 -6.26
C SER A 225 14.96 10.45 -5.81
N GLU A 226 14.89 9.13 -6.01
CA GLU A 226 15.96 8.18 -5.67
C GLU A 226 17.19 8.41 -6.55
N VAL A 227 16.97 8.53 -7.87
CA VAL A 227 18.05 8.80 -8.85
C VAL A 227 18.75 10.12 -8.55
N LEU A 228 18.00 11.17 -8.21
CA LEU A 228 18.56 12.46 -7.83
C LEU A 228 19.41 12.37 -6.55
N GLN A 229 18.93 11.66 -5.52
CA GLN A 229 19.67 11.45 -4.28
C GLN A 229 20.98 10.69 -4.53
N VAL A 230 20.94 9.57 -5.26
CA VAL A 230 22.14 8.80 -5.61
C VAL A 230 23.12 9.65 -6.42
N SER A 231 22.62 10.41 -7.40
CA SER A 231 23.45 11.30 -8.22
C SER A 231 24.17 12.36 -7.37
N PHE A 232 23.47 12.98 -6.41
CA PHE A 232 24.08 13.93 -5.49
C PHE A 232 25.10 13.28 -4.56
N ILE A 233 24.85 12.07 -4.08
CA ILE A 233 25.81 11.31 -3.26
C ILE A 233 27.08 11.00 -4.04
N VAL A 234 26.96 10.49 -5.28
CA VAL A 234 28.11 10.20 -6.14
C VAL A 234 28.89 11.47 -6.47
N ALA A 235 28.20 12.57 -6.81
CA ALA A 235 28.85 13.86 -7.07
C ALA A 235 29.61 14.37 -5.83
N PHE A 236 29.02 14.23 -4.64
CA PHE A 236 29.66 14.58 -3.37
C PHE A 236 30.91 13.73 -3.11
N LEU A 237 30.84 12.40 -3.32
CA LEU A 237 31.98 11.49 -3.16
C LEU A 237 33.12 11.81 -4.14
N ARG A 238 32.81 12.02 -5.42
CA ARG A 238 33.79 12.41 -6.44
C ARG A 238 34.49 13.71 -6.08
N HIS A 239 33.72 14.72 -5.65
CA HIS A 239 34.28 16.00 -5.25
C HIS A 239 35.17 15.87 -4.00
N LYS A 240 34.77 15.04 -3.02
CA LYS A 240 35.56 14.76 -1.82
C LYS A 240 36.89 14.09 -2.19
N ASN A 241 36.88 13.05 -3.01
CA ASN A 241 38.10 12.33 -3.44
C ASN A 241 39.07 13.25 -4.22
N ARG A 242 38.55 14.13 -5.08
CA ARG A 242 39.38 15.10 -5.80
C ARG A 242 40.11 16.06 -4.86
N ILE A 243 39.49 16.45 -3.74
CA ILE A 243 40.16 17.30 -2.75
C ILE A 243 41.32 16.55 -2.09
N TYR A 244 41.12 15.29 -1.69
CA TYR A 244 42.19 14.48 -1.08
C TYR A 244 43.33 14.14 -2.05
N ALA A 245 43.06 14.05 -3.35
CA ALA A 245 44.11 13.81 -4.36
C ALA A 245 44.93 15.08 -4.69
N GLU A 246 44.39 16.27 -4.42
CA GLU A 246 45.07 17.56 -4.63
C GLU A 246 45.81 18.07 -3.36
N THR A 247 45.80 17.30 -2.25
CA THR A 247 46.45 17.64 -0.96
C THR A 247 47.51 16.61 -0.62
#